data_AF-A0A8T5BN35-F1
#
_entry.id   AF-A0A8T5BN35-F1
#
_cell.length_a   1.000
_cell.length_b   1.000
_cell.length_c   1.000
_cell.angle_alpha   90.00
_cell.angle_beta   90.00
_cell.angle_gamma   90.00
#
_symmetry.space_group_name_H-M   'P 1'
#
loop_
_entity.id
_entity.type
_entity.pdbx_description
1 polymer ?
#
loop_
_entity_poly.entity_id
_entity_poly.type
_entity_poly.pdbx_seq_one_letter_code
_entity_poly.pdbx_strand_id
1 'polypeptide(L)'
;MSNEKLSESILQMIQQFFFIPFFFILIFGVLWFVAGILICIWVYHDAKSRGMDGALWVLIVLIANVLGLIIYLLIREEKRPYYRVSPYYEKQARFCSNCGSELAQNAKFCTKCGKAVP
;
A
#
# COMPACT_ATOMS: atom_id res chain seq x y z
N MET A 1 31.38 -48.27 32.70
CA MET A 1 31.48 -46.93 32.05
C MET A 1 32.34 -46.06 32.97
N SER A 2 33.42 -45.44 32.48
CA SER A 2 34.42 -44.75 33.32
C SER A 2 33.95 -43.35 33.77
N ASN A 3 34.37 -42.91 34.97
CA ASN A 3 33.97 -41.63 35.57
C ASN A 3 34.33 -40.41 34.70
N GLU A 4 35.42 -40.48 33.93
CA GLU A 4 35.83 -39.42 33.00
C GLU A 4 34.83 -39.23 31.84
N LYS A 5 34.27 -40.33 31.32
CA LYS A 5 33.25 -40.24 30.26
C LYS A 5 31.94 -39.66 30.78
N LEU A 6 31.63 -39.86 32.06
CA LEU A 6 30.46 -39.30 32.71
C LEU A 6 30.60 -37.78 32.89
N SER A 7 31.76 -37.29 33.34
CA SER A 7 31.99 -35.84 33.48
C SER A 7 31.98 -35.11 32.14
N GLU A 8 32.59 -35.68 31.09
CA GLU A 8 32.54 -35.11 29.73
C GLU A 8 31.11 -35.04 29.19
N SER A 9 30.30 -36.09 29.41
CA SER A 9 28.89 -36.09 29.00
C SER A 9 28.08 -35.03 29.73
N ILE A 10 28.34 -34.82 31.02
CA ILE A 10 27.69 -33.78 31.84
C ILE A 10 28.09 -32.37 31.37
N LEU A 11 29.39 -32.14 31.12
CA LEU A 11 29.89 -30.87 30.58
C LEU A 11 29.27 -30.55 29.22
N GLN A 12 29.17 -31.54 28.33
CA GLN A 12 28.48 -31.39 27.04
C GLN A 12 27.00 -31.03 27.22
N MET A 13 26.28 -31.68 28.14
CA MET A 13 24.87 -31.37 28.41
C MET A 13 24.69 -29.93 28.93
N ILE A 14 25.55 -29.49 29.85
CA ILE A 14 25.52 -28.13 30.39
C ILE A 14 25.80 -27.11 29.28
N GLN A 15 26.80 -27.36 28.44
CA GLN A 15 27.15 -26.46 27.35
C GLN A 15 26.01 -26.35 26.34
N GLN A 16 25.40 -27.45 25.93
CA GLN A 16 24.24 -27.43 25.02
C GLN A 16 23.07 -26.64 25.62
N PHE A 17 22.74 -26.84 26.91
CA PHE A 17 21.63 -26.15 27.56
C PHE A 17 21.79 -24.62 27.60
N PHE A 18 23.01 -24.12 27.78
CA PHE A 18 23.27 -22.68 27.80
C PHE A 18 23.38 -22.05 26.41
N PHE A 19 24.03 -22.71 25.44
CA PHE A 19 24.30 -22.10 24.13
C PHE A 19 23.15 -22.23 23.11
N ILE A 20 22.37 -23.32 23.19
CA ILE A 20 21.21 -23.54 22.32
C ILE A 20 20.18 -22.40 22.35
N PRO A 21 19.72 -21.88 23.51
CA PRO A 21 18.72 -20.81 23.53
C PRO A 21 19.25 -19.52 22.89
N PHE A 22 20.53 -19.19 23.06
CA PHE A 22 21.12 -18.02 22.41
C PHE A 22 21.13 -18.15 20.88
N PHE A 23 21.45 -19.35 20.38
CA PHE A 23 21.42 -19.62 18.94
C PHE A 23 20.00 -19.51 18.37
N PHE A 24 19.00 -20.06 19.06
CA PHE A 24 17.61 -19.93 18.65
C PHE A 24 17.13 -18.47 18.72
N ILE A 25 17.43 -17.74 19.79
CA ILE A 25 17.08 -16.31 19.92
C ILE A 25 17.73 -15.49 18.80
N LEU A 26 18.98 -15.80 18.46
CA LEU A 26 19.68 -15.14 17.36
C LEU A 26 18.99 -15.42 16.02
N ILE A 27 18.68 -16.67 15.71
CA ILE A 27 17.97 -17.04 14.48
C ILE A 27 16.59 -16.37 14.42
N PHE A 28 15.78 -16.51 15.46
CA PHE A 28 14.44 -15.90 15.50
C PHE A 28 14.50 -14.37 15.44
N GLY A 29 15.47 -13.75 16.11
CA GLY A 29 15.69 -12.31 16.06
C GLY A 29 16.09 -11.84 14.66
N VAL A 30 16.99 -12.55 13.98
CA VAL A 30 17.37 -12.26 12.58
C VAL A 30 16.19 -12.44 11.64
N LEU A 31 15.43 -13.53 11.76
CA LEU A 31 14.24 -13.78 10.94
C LEU A 31 13.18 -12.70 11.15
N TRP A 32 12.93 -12.31 12.41
CA TRP A 32 12.00 -11.22 12.74
C TRP A 32 12.46 -9.89 12.17
N PHE A 33 13.75 -9.58 12.26
CA PHE A 33 14.32 -8.35 11.70
C PHE A 33 14.22 -8.31 10.17
N VAL A 34 14.56 -9.41 9.50
CA VAL A 34 14.41 -9.55 8.04
C VAL A 34 12.94 -9.41 7.64
N ALA A 35 12.03 -10.08 8.33
CA ALA A 35 10.60 -9.94 8.09
C ALA A 35 10.12 -8.49 8.27
N GLY A 36 10.60 -7.79 9.32
CA GLY A 36 10.32 -6.38 9.55
C GLY A 36 10.80 -5.49 8.40
N ILE A 37 12.02 -5.71 7.89
CA ILE A 37 12.54 -4.98 6.71
C ILE A 37 11.66 -5.23 5.49
N LEU A 38 11.31 -6.49 5.21
CA LEU A 38 10.46 -6.85 4.08
C LEU A 38 9.07 -6.19 4.19
N ILE A 39 8.51 -6.15 5.40
CA ILE A 39 7.24 -5.45 5.68
C ILE A 39 7.39 -3.95 5.43
N CYS A 40 8.45 -3.30 5.89
CA CYS A 40 8.67 -1.87 5.64
C CYS A 40 8.79 -1.56 4.14
N ILE A 41 9.54 -2.37 3.39
CA ILE A 41 9.64 -2.24 1.93
C ILE A 41 8.27 -2.42 1.27
N TRP A 42 7.52 -3.44 1.70
CA TRP A 42 6.18 -3.70 1.19
C TRP A 42 5.20 -2.55 1.49
N VAL A 43 5.17 -2.04 2.72
CA VAL A 43 4.34 -0.91 3.14
C VAL A 43 4.70 0.34 2.33
N TYR A 44 5.99 0.64 2.15
CA TYR A 44 6.41 1.80 1.36
C TYR A 44 5.86 1.73 -0.07
N HIS A 45 6.06 0.59 -0.73
CA HIS A 45 5.58 0.40 -2.11
C HIS A 45 4.07 0.36 -2.21
N ASP A 46 3.37 -0.30 -1.28
CA ASP A 46 1.91 -0.38 -1.25
C ASP A 46 1.30 1.02 -1.02
N ALA A 47 1.81 1.79 -0.05
CA ALA A 47 1.37 3.15 0.25
C ALA A 47 1.59 4.08 -0.94
N LYS A 48 2.78 4.03 -1.56
CA LYS A 48 3.10 4.85 -2.73
C LYS A 48 2.24 4.48 -3.95
N SER A 49 1.91 3.18 -4.11
CA SER A 49 1.00 2.73 -5.16
C SER A 49 -0.45 3.19 -4.97
N ARG A 50 -0.80 3.62 -3.75
CA ARG A 50 -2.10 4.17 -3.37
C ARG A 50 -2.10 5.70 -3.34
N GLY A 51 -0.99 6.35 -3.70
CA GLY A 51 -0.86 7.81 -3.64
C GLY A 51 -0.73 8.37 -2.22
N MET A 52 -0.48 7.51 -1.22
CA MET A 52 -0.25 7.90 0.17
C MET A 52 1.24 8.21 0.39
N ASP A 53 1.58 9.01 1.41
CA ASP A 53 2.98 9.25 1.79
C ASP A 53 3.60 7.97 2.37
N GLY A 54 4.41 7.28 1.58
CA GLY A 54 5.01 6.00 1.97
C GLY A 54 6.02 6.11 3.11
N ALA A 55 6.73 7.23 3.26
CA ALA A 55 7.74 7.38 4.32
C ALA A 55 7.07 7.56 5.69
N LEU A 56 5.97 8.32 5.74
CA LEU A 56 5.15 8.48 6.93
C LEU A 56 4.60 7.13 7.40
N TRP A 57 4.06 6.31 6.49
CA TRP A 57 3.54 4.99 6.85
C TRP A 57 4.63 4.03 7.34
N VAL A 58 5.81 4.03 6.72
CA VAL A 58 6.97 3.26 7.22
C VAL A 58 7.38 3.73 8.61
N LEU A 59 7.40 5.05 8.87
CA LEU A 59 7.76 5.59 10.17
C LEU A 59 6.78 5.14 11.26
N ILE A 60 5.47 5.15 10.98
CA ILE A 60 4.44 4.64 11.90
C ILE A 60 4.65 3.14 12.16
N VAL A 61 4.88 2.34 11.12
CA VAL A 61 5.12 0.89 11.25
C VAL A 61 6.41 0.60 12.01
N LEU A 62 7.45 1.43 11.87
CA LEU A 62 8.71 1.26 12.59
C LEU A 62 8.55 1.52 14.09
N ILE A 63 7.82 2.59 14.46
CA ILE A 63 7.65 2.99 15.87
C ILE A 63 6.61 2.12 16.58
N ALA A 64 5.48 1.84 15.93
CA ALA A 64 4.38 1.08 16.52
C ALA A 64 4.46 -0.44 16.22
N ASN A 65 5.42 -0.87 15.41
CA ASN A 65 5.65 -2.27 15.02
C ASN A 65 4.38 -2.93 14.46
N VAL A 66 3.96 -4.08 15.00
CA VAL A 66 2.72 -4.77 14.62
C VAL A 66 1.50 -3.86 14.69
N LEU A 67 1.39 -2.99 15.70
CA LEU A 67 0.26 -2.05 15.81
C LEU A 67 0.24 -1.06 14.65
N GLY A 68 1.41 -0.58 14.24
CA GLY A 68 1.54 0.32 13.08
C GLY A 68 1.12 -0.37 11.78
N LEU A 69 1.44 -1.65 11.61
CA LEU A 69 0.98 -2.45 10.46
C LEU A 69 -0.54 -2.63 10.47
N ILE A 70 -1.14 -2.89 11.64
CA ILE A 70 -2.59 -2.99 11.78
C ILE A 70 -3.26 -1.65 11.42
N ILE A 71 -2.77 -0.54 11.96
CA ILE A 71 -3.28 0.81 11.65
C ILE A 71 -3.16 1.10 10.16
N TYR A 72 -2.01 0.79 9.56
CA TYR A 72 -1.80 0.92 8.12
C TYR A 72 -2.86 0.13 7.33
N LEU A 73 -3.07 -1.14 7.66
CA LEU A 73 -4.02 -1.99 6.94
C LEU A 73 -5.47 -1.53 7.10
N LEU A 74 -5.83 -0.92 8.23
CA LEU A 74 -7.17 -0.37 8.47
C LEU A 74 -7.41 0.92 7.70
N ILE A 75 -6.41 1.81 7.64
CA ILE A 75 -6.55 3.15 7.02
C ILE A 75 -6.17 3.13 5.54
N ARG A 76 -5.48 2.09 5.05
CA ARG A 76 -4.97 2.05 3.67
C ARG A 76 -6.08 2.41 2.69
N GLU A 77 -5.80 3.38 1.84
CA GLU A 77 -6.77 3.77 0.82
C GLU A 77 -6.93 2.62 -0.17
N GLU A 78 -8.16 2.18 -0.40
CA GLU A 78 -8.42 1.27 -1.52
C GLU A 78 -7.98 1.93 -2.81
N LYS A 79 -7.35 1.15 -3.69
CA LYS A 79 -7.03 1.63 -5.04
C LYS A 79 -8.37 2.00 -5.66
N ARG A 80 -8.64 3.30 -5.81
CA ARG A 80 -9.87 3.76 -6.44
C ARG A 80 -9.91 3.08 -7.81
N PRO A 81 -10.88 2.21 -8.11
CA PRO A 81 -11.05 1.76 -9.47
C PRO A 81 -11.21 3.05 -10.27
N TYR A 82 -10.38 3.19 -11.31
CA TYR A 82 -10.36 4.34 -12.20
C TYR A 82 -11.72 4.58 -12.91
N TYR A 83 -12.75 3.82 -12.56
CA TYR A 83 -14.12 3.96 -13.01
C TYR A 83 -15.05 4.44 -11.89
N ARG A 84 -14.95 5.70 -11.49
CA ARG A 84 -16.13 6.52 -11.17
C ARG A 84 -15.85 7.92 -11.68
N VAL A 85 -16.76 8.38 -12.54
CA VAL A 85 -16.73 9.60 -13.37
C VAL A 85 -15.80 9.50 -14.58
N SER A 86 -16.38 9.03 -15.69
CA SER A 86 -15.85 9.30 -17.01
C SER A 86 -15.88 10.82 -17.26
N PRO A 87 -14.77 11.46 -17.68
CA PRO A 87 -14.76 12.84 -18.14
C PRO A 87 -15.46 12.99 -19.51
N TYR A 88 -16.05 11.92 -20.04
CA TYR A 88 -16.76 11.86 -21.30
C TYR A 88 -18.15 12.50 -21.23
N TYR A 89 -18.22 13.74 -20.78
CA TYR A 89 -19.16 14.68 -21.36
C TYR A 89 -18.35 15.77 -22.04
N GLU A 90 -17.56 15.34 -23.03
CA GLU A 90 -16.97 16.26 -23.97
C GLU A 90 -18.10 16.93 -24.72
N LYS A 91 -18.20 18.24 -24.50
CA LYS A 91 -19.18 19.10 -25.09
C LYS A 91 -18.99 19.10 -26.59
N GLN A 92 -19.72 18.22 -27.30
CA GLN A 92 -19.83 18.28 -28.75
C GLN A 92 -20.40 19.65 -29.09
N ALA A 93 -19.50 20.56 -29.48
CA ALA A 93 -19.87 21.87 -29.98
C ALA A 93 -20.69 21.65 -31.25
N ARG A 94 -21.98 21.96 -31.18
CA ARG A 94 -22.88 21.93 -32.33
C ARG A 94 -22.95 23.34 -32.89
N PHE A 95 -22.99 23.49 -34.20
CA PHE A 95 -23.13 24.79 -34.84
C PHE A 95 -24.52 24.91 -35.47
N CYS A 96 -25.07 26.11 -35.44
CA CYS A 96 -26.37 26.39 -36.04
C CYS A 96 -26.30 26.25 -37.57
N SER A 97 -27.11 25.36 -38.14
CA SER A 97 -27.17 25.12 -39.60
C SER A 97 -27.61 26.34 -40.42
N ASN A 98 -28.21 27.36 -39.78
CA ASN A 98 -28.68 28.57 -40.45
C ASN A 98 -27.69 29.74 -40.42
N CYS A 99 -26.86 29.86 -39.38
CA CYS A 99 -25.99 31.04 -39.20
C CYS A 99 -24.57 30.73 -38.74
N GLY A 100 -24.24 29.46 -38.50
CA GLY A 100 -22.89 29.02 -38.11
C GLY A 100 -22.46 29.33 -36.68
N SER A 101 -23.32 29.95 -35.84
CA SER A 101 -22.96 30.20 -34.43
C SER A 101 -22.95 28.92 -33.59
N GLU A 102 -22.08 28.89 -32.57
CA GLU A 102 -22.00 27.77 -31.63
C GLU A 102 -23.26 27.68 -30.76
N LEU A 103 -23.76 26.46 -30.61
CA LEU A 103 -24.94 26.11 -29.84
C LEU A 103 -24.54 25.43 -28.52
N ALA A 104 -25.26 25.76 -27.46
CA ALA A 104 -25.17 24.99 -26.23
C ALA A 104 -25.68 23.55 -26.46
N GLN A 105 -25.16 22.59 -25.68
CA GLN A 105 -25.44 21.15 -25.86
C GLN A 105 -26.92 20.79 -25.94
N ASN A 106 -27.79 21.57 -25.29
CA ASN A 106 -29.24 21.33 -25.21
C ASN A 106 -30.08 22.50 -25.74
N ALA A 107 -29.49 23.36 -26.59
CA ALA A 107 -30.22 24.47 -27.19
C ALA A 107 -31.27 23.93 -28.16
N LYS A 108 -32.56 24.26 -27.94
CA LYS A 108 -33.66 24.00 -28.88
C LYS A 108 -33.78 25.08 -29.95
N PHE A 109 -33.20 26.25 -29.70
CA PHE A 109 -33.22 27.42 -30.57
C PHE A 109 -31.86 28.10 -30.56
N CYS A 110 -31.49 28.68 -31.70
CA CYS A 110 -30.27 29.48 -31.82
C CYS A 110 -30.47 30.87 -31.20
N THR A 111 -29.61 31.25 -30.26
CA THR A 111 -29.65 32.56 -29.59
C THR A 111 -29.22 33.73 -30.48
N LYS A 112 -28.59 33.44 -31.64
CA LYS A 112 -28.15 34.46 -32.59
C LYS A 112 -29.15 34.75 -33.71
N CYS A 113 -29.81 33.72 -34.26
CA CYS A 113 -30.74 33.90 -35.39
C CYS A 113 -32.19 33.48 -35.11
N GLY A 114 -32.50 32.96 -33.91
CA GLY A 114 -33.86 32.64 -33.48
C GLY A 114 -34.48 31.37 -34.07
N LYS A 115 -33.81 30.70 -35.02
CA LYS A 115 -34.34 29.45 -35.61
C LYS A 115 -34.23 28.27 -34.65
N ALA A 116 -35.22 27.37 -34.72
CA ALA A 116 -35.16 26.07 -34.08
C ALA A 116 -33.99 25.25 -34.64
N VAL A 117 -33.30 24.54 -33.75
CA VAL A 117 -32.17 23.67 -34.09
C VAL A 117 -32.46 22.26 -33.55
N PRO A 118 -32.08 21.20 -34.29
CA PRO A 118 -32.37 19.83 -33.91
C PRO A 118 -31.65 19.39 -32.63
#